data_AF-A0A956JD14-F1
#
_entry.id   AF-A0A956JD14-F1
#
_cell.length_a   1.000
_cell.length_b   1.000
_cell.length_c   1.000
_cell.angle_alpha   90.00
_cell.angle_beta   90.00
_cell.angle_gamma   90.00
#
_symmetry.space_group_name_H-M   'P 1'
#
loop_
_entity.id
_entity.type
_entity.pdbx_description
1 polymer ?
#
loop_
_entity_poly.entity_id
_entity_poly.type
_entity_poly.pdbx_seq_one_letter_code
_entity_poly.pdbx_strand_id
1 'polypeptide(L)'
;MSMRPLGFVLACLSLTLAACGDDSSPGTSTTAAGGSGSTGMADGTTAASTGGPMGTTAMGGTGDSGSSSGTSTGMADGGSGTTEGGSESTGEGLCMPDEPGCGCDGIDVPDIDGLDENNDGIDGLAYCSVFVSALGGDDGNGGLSPDAPVATLARGIEIAQGFDPPRAVLVAEGTYVETVTVGNGTSMYGGYDASSWTRNLQTNTSTIEGTQARTLIANDIDLPTEIDGFTIVARDYVGGGQSTYGVWVRNAIGGLLHLDYCEIVGGTAGDGADGVDGAPGPNGGDGMPADQGTPGAGGASMCGATGGTGGHGDVCPSENGLPGSAGGDPTAVGAGGSAGSSNCDGCFDGASPGSLGGSGAVGSNGMAGTAGSDDDGSFGVMGLWQAATGSDASFGFNGGGGGGGGAGGFDSDPFGCEIDGSSGPCSGGGGGGA
;
A
#
# COMPACT_ATOMS: atom_id res chain seq x y z
N MET A 1 4.26 17.41 50.31
CA MET A 1 4.82 16.06 50.15
C MET A 1 5.51 16.02 48.79
N SER A 2 6.84 16.06 48.82
CA SER A 2 7.71 16.10 47.64
C SER A 2 8.13 14.66 47.35
N MET A 3 7.77 14.14 46.18
CA MET A 3 8.26 12.85 45.68
C MET A 3 9.29 13.12 44.59
N ARG A 4 10.53 12.70 44.86
CA ARG A 4 11.65 12.66 43.92
C ARG A 4 11.56 11.37 43.10
N PRO A 5 11.79 11.38 41.78
CA PRO A 5 11.98 10.14 41.05
C PRO A 5 13.43 9.66 41.19
N LEU A 6 13.58 8.38 41.52
CA LEU A 6 14.83 7.63 41.55
C LEU A 6 15.30 7.40 40.11
N GLY A 7 16.45 7.95 39.74
CA GLY A 7 17.09 7.66 38.46
C GLY A 7 17.73 6.27 38.49
N PHE A 8 17.16 5.34 37.72
CA PHE A 8 17.79 4.07 37.39
C PHE A 8 18.67 4.28 36.16
N VAL A 9 19.99 4.36 36.38
CA VAL A 9 20.98 4.36 35.30
C VAL A 9 21.18 2.91 34.89
N LEU A 10 20.48 2.47 33.85
CA LEU A 10 20.74 1.19 33.19
C LEU A 10 21.95 1.41 32.27
N ALA A 11 23.13 1.05 32.76
CA ALA A 11 24.33 1.00 31.94
C ALA A 11 24.18 -0.15 30.94
N CYS A 12 23.71 0.17 29.74
CA CYS A 12 23.72 -0.73 28.60
C CYS A 12 25.18 -0.87 28.17
N LEU A 13 25.79 -2.00 28.52
CA LEU A 13 27.12 -2.38 28.07
C LEU A 13 27.01 -2.76 26.59
N SER A 14 27.15 -1.79 25.70
CA SER A 14 27.25 -2.00 24.27
C SER A 14 28.54 -2.75 23.96
N LEU A 15 28.42 -4.06 23.76
CA LEU A 15 29.45 -4.88 23.16
C LEU A 15 29.48 -4.55 21.66
N THR A 16 30.34 -3.61 21.28
CA THR A 16 30.70 -3.36 19.87
C THR A 16 31.46 -4.57 19.35
N LEU A 17 30.76 -5.50 18.70
CA LEU A 17 31.37 -6.44 17.76
C LEU A 17 31.49 -5.71 16.42
N ALA A 18 32.71 -5.61 15.90
CA ALA A 18 32.98 -5.01 14.60
C ALA A 18 32.35 -5.90 13.51
N ALA A 19 31.18 -5.50 13.00
CA ALA A 19 30.68 -5.99 11.74
C ALA A 19 31.39 -5.23 10.62
N CYS A 20 32.05 -5.94 9.71
CA CYS A 20 32.62 -5.37 8.49
C CYS A 20 31.50 -5.17 7.45
N GLY A 21 30.69 -4.14 7.63
CA GLY A 21 29.91 -3.55 6.56
C GLY A 21 30.68 -2.35 6.03
N ASP A 22 31.02 -2.33 4.73
CA ASP A 22 31.58 -1.14 4.11
C ASP A 22 30.53 -0.02 4.13
N ASP A 23 30.70 0.95 5.03
CA ASP A 23 29.95 2.21 5.06
C ASP A 23 30.27 3.05 3.81
N SER A 24 29.60 2.73 2.71
CA SER A 24 29.48 3.65 1.58
C SER A 24 28.31 4.59 1.87
N SER A 25 28.59 5.72 2.51
CA SER A 25 27.61 6.81 2.73
C SER A 25 26.86 7.16 1.44
N PRO A 26 25.52 7.24 1.42
CA PRO A 26 24.84 7.90 0.33
C PRO A 26 24.98 9.40 0.53
N GLY A 27 25.84 10.01 -0.29
CA GLY A 27 25.89 11.45 -0.43
C GLY A 27 24.53 11.98 -0.87
N THR A 28 24.03 12.98 -0.16
CA THR A 28 22.90 13.82 -0.57
C THR A 28 23.17 14.41 -1.96
N SER A 29 22.47 13.94 -2.99
CA SER A 29 22.40 14.62 -4.28
C SER A 29 21.01 15.22 -4.50
N THR A 30 20.92 16.50 -4.20
CA THR A 30 19.89 17.38 -4.73
C THR A 30 20.15 17.60 -6.22
N THR A 31 19.28 17.11 -7.11
CA THR A 31 19.19 17.64 -8.48
C THR A 31 17.75 17.83 -8.90
N ALA A 32 17.37 19.10 -8.93
CA ALA A 32 16.25 19.64 -9.69
C ALA A 32 16.62 19.74 -11.18
N ALA A 33 15.63 19.48 -12.05
CA ALA A 33 15.42 19.93 -13.44
C ALA A 33 14.69 18.79 -14.18
N GLY A 34 13.59 18.97 -14.90
CA GLY A 34 13.19 20.12 -15.70
C GLY A 34 13.18 19.70 -17.17
N GLY A 35 11.98 19.43 -17.70
CA GLY A 35 11.54 19.78 -19.05
C GLY A 35 12.24 19.24 -20.32
N SER A 36 11.40 18.61 -21.15
CA SER A 36 11.26 18.83 -22.61
C SER A 36 11.96 17.89 -23.59
N GLY A 37 11.14 17.28 -24.47
CA GLY A 37 11.27 17.49 -25.91
C GLY A 37 11.91 16.40 -26.78
N SER A 38 11.05 15.58 -27.40
CA SER A 38 11.02 15.17 -28.83
C SER A 38 12.30 14.76 -29.56
N THR A 39 12.30 13.51 -30.07
CA THR A 39 12.45 13.07 -31.49
C THR A 39 12.30 11.53 -31.48
N GLY A 40 11.42 10.86 -32.22
CA GLY A 40 11.15 10.94 -33.65
C GLY A 40 11.88 9.79 -34.37
N MET A 41 11.19 8.69 -34.69
CA MET A 41 11.55 7.76 -35.79
C MET A 41 10.28 7.14 -36.36
N ALA A 42 10.16 7.26 -37.68
CA ALA A 42 9.06 6.78 -38.51
C ALA A 42 9.43 5.44 -39.15
N ASP A 43 8.42 4.63 -39.44
CA ASP A 43 8.42 3.72 -40.59
C ASP A 43 7.01 3.70 -41.20
N GLY A 44 6.94 3.67 -42.53
CA GLY A 44 5.71 3.78 -43.30
C GLY A 44 5.71 2.88 -44.53
N THR A 45 4.53 2.67 -45.11
CA THR A 45 4.27 2.44 -46.55
C THR A 45 2.75 2.22 -46.73
N THR A 46 1.98 3.21 -47.21
CA THR A 46 1.59 3.55 -48.60
C THR A 46 0.46 2.71 -49.22
N ALA A 47 -0.68 3.38 -49.51
CA ALA A 47 -1.44 3.42 -50.78
C ALA A 47 -2.82 4.06 -50.49
N ALA A 48 -3.49 4.84 -51.33
CA ALA A 48 -3.21 5.68 -52.49
C ALA A 48 -4.47 6.56 -52.67
N SER A 49 -4.30 7.79 -53.15
CA SER A 49 -5.36 8.79 -53.34
C SER A 49 -6.10 8.63 -54.68
N THR A 50 -7.31 9.20 -54.80
CA THR A 50 -7.68 10.24 -55.79
C THR A 50 -9.18 10.52 -55.83
N GLY A 51 -9.57 11.80 -55.98
CA GLY A 51 -10.91 12.19 -56.46
C GLY A 51 -11.47 13.45 -55.78
N GLY A 52 -11.15 14.62 -56.33
CA GLY A 52 -11.59 15.94 -55.85
C GLY A 52 -13.03 16.37 -56.23
N PRO A 53 -13.38 17.65 -55.99
CA PRO A 53 -14.75 18.11 -55.69
C PRO A 53 -15.40 18.97 -56.81
N MET A 54 -16.72 19.15 -56.72
CA MET A 54 -17.58 20.25 -57.21
C MET A 54 -19.04 19.78 -56.97
N GLY A 55 -20.07 20.58 -56.66
CA GLY A 55 -20.26 22.01 -56.71
C GLY A 55 -21.62 22.38 -56.10
N THR A 56 -21.82 23.69 -56.02
CA THR A 56 -22.94 24.48 -55.49
C THR A 56 -24.29 24.24 -56.17
N THR A 57 -25.40 24.44 -55.44
CA THR A 57 -26.52 25.31 -55.86
C THR A 57 -27.47 25.64 -54.71
N ALA A 58 -27.90 26.90 -54.69
CA ALA A 58 -28.89 27.50 -53.83
C ALA A 58 -30.27 27.56 -54.51
N MET A 59 -31.36 27.46 -53.73
CA MET A 59 -32.69 28.10 -53.86
C MET A 59 -33.37 27.87 -52.49
N GLY A 60 -34.02 28.80 -51.77
CA GLY A 60 -34.81 29.96 -52.18
C GLY A 60 -36.30 29.62 -52.03
N GLY A 61 -37.01 30.18 -51.04
CA GLY A 61 -38.46 30.01 -50.93
C GLY A 61 -39.08 30.48 -49.60
N THR A 62 -39.63 31.70 -49.60
CA THR A 62 -40.41 32.40 -48.58
C THR A 62 -41.93 32.11 -48.65
N GLY A 63 -42.64 32.31 -47.54
CA GLY A 63 -44.07 32.70 -47.45
C GLY A 63 -44.93 31.75 -46.60
N ASP A 64 -46.04 32.13 -45.96
CA ASP A 64 -46.59 33.36 -45.38
C ASP A 64 -47.81 32.89 -44.51
N SER A 65 -48.16 33.68 -43.50
CA SER A 65 -49.37 33.81 -42.67
C SER A 65 -50.56 32.82 -42.69
N GLY A 66 -51.16 32.64 -41.50
CA GLY A 66 -52.53 32.10 -41.34
C GLY A 66 -53.01 31.99 -39.88
N SER A 67 -53.68 33.03 -39.38
CA SER A 67 -54.48 33.03 -38.13
C SER A 67 -55.77 32.21 -38.28
N SER A 68 -56.24 31.55 -37.21
CA SER A 68 -57.67 31.60 -36.84
C SER A 68 -57.93 31.13 -35.41
N SER A 69 -58.80 31.90 -34.77
CA SER A 69 -59.45 31.76 -33.48
C SER A 69 -60.58 30.73 -33.51
N GLY A 70 -60.86 30.11 -32.37
CA GLY A 70 -62.03 29.26 -32.15
C GLY A 70 -62.50 29.31 -30.70
N THR A 71 -63.39 30.25 -30.40
CA THR A 71 -64.19 30.31 -29.16
C THR A 71 -65.30 29.26 -29.24
N SER A 72 -65.54 28.51 -28.16
CA SER A 72 -66.84 27.87 -27.91
C SER A 72 -67.30 28.13 -26.48
N THR A 73 -68.55 28.56 -26.39
CA THR A 73 -69.31 28.93 -25.21
C THR A 73 -70.12 27.73 -24.72
N GLY A 74 -70.32 27.63 -23.39
CA GLY A 74 -71.28 26.71 -22.78
C GLY A 74 -71.54 27.07 -21.31
N MET A 75 -72.69 27.69 -21.05
CA MET A 75 -73.24 28.01 -19.72
C MET A 75 -74.16 26.88 -19.21
N ALA A 76 -74.16 26.65 -17.89
CA ALA A 76 -75.32 26.33 -17.02
C ALA A 76 -74.79 26.35 -15.56
N ASP A 77 -75.19 27.26 -14.67
CA ASP A 77 -76.43 27.28 -13.84
C ASP A 77 -76.55 26.01 -12.99
N GLY A 78 -76.69 25.98 -11.66
CA GLY A 78 -76.98 26.92 -10.58
C GLY A 78 -77.49 26.07 -9.41
N GLY A 79 -77.14 26.37 -8.15
CA GLY A 79 -77.62 25.55 -7.03
C GLY A 79 -77.02 25.87 -5.67
N SER A 80 -77.63 26.84 -4.98
CA SER A 80 -77.44 27.10 -3.56
C SER A 80 -78.16 26.04 -2.72
N GLY A 81 -77.48 25.50 -1.70
CA GLY A 81 -78.05 24.59 -0.71
C GLY A 81 -77.24 24.65 0.59
N THR A 82 -77.77 25.34 1.59
CA THR A 82 -77.28 25.34 2.97
C THR A 82 -77.91 24.19 3.75
N THR A 83 -77.14 23.34 4.44
CA THR A 83 -77.19 23.08 5.91
C THR A 83 -76.38 21.84 6.35
N GLU A 84 -75.52 22.09 7.33
CA GLU A 84 -75.03 21.28 8.46
C GLU A 84 -74.35 19.90 8.29
N GLY A 85 -73.13 19.83 8.85
CA GLY A 85 -72.85 18.81 9.87
C GLY A 85 -71.84 17.71 9.50
N GLY A 86 -70.59 18.07 9.23
CA GLY A 86 -69.48 17.12 9.19
C GLY A 86 -68.19 17.84 9.58
N SER A 87 -67.60 17.46 10.70
CA SER A 87 -66.30 17.94 11.17
C SER A 87 -65.21 17.48 10.21
N GLU A 88 -65.00 18.21 9.13
CA GLU A 88 -63.75 18.14 8.39
C GLU A 88 -62.70 18.86 9.22
N SER A 89 -61.75 18.08 9.72
CA SER A 89 -60.45 18.57 10.17
C SER A 89 -59.98 19.57 9.12
N THR A 90 -59.99 20.85 9.46
CA THR A 90 -59.28 21.87 8.71
C THR A 90 -57.82 21.44 8.74
N GLY A 91 -57.38 20.77 7.66
CA GLY A 91 -55.98 20.73 7.31
C GLY A 91 -55.53 22.18 7.28
N GLU A 92 -54.80 22.58 8.32
CA GLU A 92 -54.00 23.79 8.29
C GLU A 92 -53.23 23.72 6.97
N GLY A 93 -53.49 24.68 6.09
CA GLY A 93 -52.97 24.64 4.73
C GLY A 93 -51.46 24.45 4.77
N LEU A 94 -51.01 23.32 4.23
CA LEU A 94 -49.62 23.11 3.86
C LEU A 94 -49.22 24.33 3.03
N CYS A 95 -48.20 25.03 3.49
CA CYS A 95 -47.77 26.24 2.85
C CYS A 95 -47.39 25.94 1.40
N MET A 96 -47.89 26.76 0.48
CA MET A 96 -47.53 26.61 -0.92
C MET A 96 -46.09 27.11 -1.14
N PRO A 97 -45.37 26.56 -2.14
CA PRO A 97 -43.96 26.86 -2.42
C PRO A 97 -43.64 28.36 -2.61
N ASP A 98 -44.67 29.15 -2.89
CA ASP A 98 -44.63 30.55 -3.26
C ASP A 98 -45.02 31.53 -2.13
N GLU A 99 -45.29 31.06 -0.90
CA GLU A 99 -45.44 31.95 0.27
C GLU A 99 -44.09 32.20 0.98
N PRO A 100 -43.51 33.42 0.89
CA PRO A 100 -42.29 33.76 1.60
C PRO A 100 -42.59 33.90 3.10
N GLY A 101 -42.19 32.91 3.90
CA GLY A 101 -42.39 32.93 5.36
C GLY A 101 -42.87 31.61 5.96
N CYS A 102 -43.18 30.60 5.14
CA CYS A 102 -43.32 29.24 5.67
C CYS A 102 -41.95 28.71 6.11
N GLY A 103 -41.87 28.21 7.33
CA GLY A 103 -40.68 27.53 7.81
C GLY A 103 -40.45 26.21 7.06
N CYS A 104 -39.31 25.60 7.31
CA CYS A 104 -39.03 24.22 6.91
C CYS A 104 -39.56 23.25 7.97
N ASP A 105 -40.74 23.54 8.51
CA ASP A 105 -41.40 22.85 9.62
C ASP A 105 -42.47 21.86 9.14
N GLY A 106 -42.53 21.59 7.83
CA GLY A 106 -43.33 20.51 7.27
C GLY A 106 -42.93 19.14 7.82
N ILE A 107 -43.91 18.23 7.86
CA ILE A 107 -43.73 16.85 8.31
C ILE A 107 -43.54 16.00 7.05
N ASP A 108 -42.29 15.86 6.61
CA ASP A 108 -41.85 14.94 5.54
C ASP A 108 -40.32 14.91 5.54
N VAL A 109 -39.72 13.92 6.20
CA VAL A 109 -38.25 13.79 6.28
C VAL A 109 -37.87 12.60 5.42
N PRO A 110 -36.93 12.73 4.46
CA PRO A 110 -36.55 11.64 3.58
C PRO A 110 -36.31 10.33 4.32
N ASP A 111 -37.03 9.27 3.95
CA ASP A 111 -36.93 7.98 4.63
C ASP A 111 -36.79 6.77 3.68
N ILE A 112 -36.46 5.61 4.24
CA ILE A 112 -36.15 4.41 3.46
C ILE A 112 -37.38 3.84 2.72
N ASP A 113 -38.58 4.10 3.22
CA ASP A 113 -39.83 3.63 2.63
C ASP A 113 -40.29 4.56 1.49
N GLY A 114 -39.65 5.73 1.33
CA GLY A 114 -39.92 6.69 0.26
C GLY A 114 -41.32 7.28 0.38
N LEU A 115 -41.77 7.49 1.62
CA LEU A 115 -43.12 7.96 1.91
C LEU A 115 -43.20 9.48 1.72
N ASP A 116 -44.18 9.92 0.93
CA ASP A 116 -44.55 11.32 0.78
C ASP A 116 -45.68 11.60 1.79
N GLU A 117 -45.31 11.95 3.03
CA GLU A 117 -46.26 12.20 4.13
C GLU A 117 -47.10 13.45 3.88
N ASN A 118 -46.51 14.47 3.26
CA ASN A 118 -47.17 15.75 3.06
C ASN A 118 -47.95 15.82 1.72
N ASN A 119 -47.81 14.80 0.87
CA ASN A 119 -48.40 14.67 -0.47
C ASN A 119 -48.00 15.82 -1.42
N ASP A 120 -46.77 16.32 -1.33
CA ASP A 120 -46.21 17.36 -2.21
C ASP A 120 -45.54 16.79 -3.48
N GLY A 121 -45.47 15.45 -3.58
CA GLY A 121 -45.01 14.70 -4.74
C GLY A 121 -43.59 14.14 -4.60
N ILE A 122 -42.93 14.32 -3.46
CA ILE A 122 -41.58 13.83 -3.19
C ILE A 122 -41.47 13.38 -1.73
N ASP A 123 -40.58 12.42 -1.47
CA ASP A 123 -40.15 12.07 -0.11
C ASP A 123 -39.16 13.13 0.40
N GLY A 124 -39.58 13.95 1.36
CA GLY A 124 -38.94 15.18 1.81
C GLY A 124 -39.74 16.46 1.47
N LEU A 125 -39.29 17.62 1.97
CA LEU A 125 -39.97 18.90 1.73
C LEU A 125 -39.58 19.52 0.38
N ALA A 126 -40.43 19.43 -0.64
CA ALA A 126 -40.11 19.94 -1.98
C ALA A 126 -39.72 21.43 -1.98
N TYR A 127 -40.46 22.24 -1.21
CA TYR A 127 -40.27 23.70 -1.14
C TYR A 127 -39.07 24.12 -0.26
N CYS A 128 -38.56 23.21 0.58
CA CYS A 128 -37.40 23.42 1.45
C CYS A 128 -36.24 22.43 1.18
N SER A 129 -36.06 22.08 -0.09
CA SER A 129 -34.96 21.23 -0.53
C SER A 129 -34.13 21.88 -1.64
N VAL A 130 -32.90 21.41 -1.78
CA VAL A 130 -32.03 21.69 -2.92
C VAL A 130 -31.91 20.43 -3.77
N PHE A 131 -32.15 20.56 -5.07
CA PHE A 131 -32.22 19.45 -6.01
C PHE A 131 -30.93 19.34 -6.82
N VAL A 132 -30.32 18.14 -6.81
CA VAL A 132 -29.09 17.83 -7.54
C VAL A 132 -29.32 16.65 -8.48
N SER A 133 -28.91 16.77 -9.74
CA SER A 133 -29.00 15.70 -10.74
C SER A 133 -27.83 15.74 -11.72
N ALA A 134 -27.02 14.68 -11.74
CA ALA A 134 -25.89 14.56 -12.67
C ALA A 134 -26.34 14.46 -14.14
N LEU A 135 -27.54 13.91 -14.40
CA LEU A 135 -28.04 13.64 -15.75
C LEU A 135 -28.90 14.76 -16.32
N GLY A 136 -29.60 15.51 -15.47
CA GLY A 136 -30.55 16.56 -15.86
C GLY A 136 -30.26 17.95 -15.31
N GLY A 137 -29.24 18.10 -14.47
CA GLY A 137 -28.90 19.37 -13.82
C GLY A 137 -27.94 20.25 -14.60
N ASP A 138 -27.94 21.53 -14.22
CA ASP A 138 -26.98 22.56 -14.68
C ASP A 138 -26.62 23.43 -13.47
N ASP A 139 -25.33 23.61 -13.19
CA ASP A 139 -24.87 24.44 -12.06
C ASP A 139 -25.20 25.94 -12.20
N GLY A 140 -25.65 26.36 -13.40
CA GLY A 140 -26.27 27.67 -13.63
C GLY A 140 -27.70 27.79 -13.08
N ASN A 141 -28.34 26.68 -12.72
CA ASN A 141 -29.69 26.67 -12.14
C ASN A 141 -29.68 27.14 -10.68
N GLY A 142 -30.87 27.48 -10.18
CA GLY A 142 -31.08 27.85 -8.78
C GLY A 142 -31.09 26.65 -7.83
N GLY A 143 -31.38 25.44 -8.33
CA GLY A 143 -31.44 24.22 -7.50
C GLY A 143 -32.60 24.15 -6.52
N LEU A 144 -33.56 25.08 -6.54
CA LEU A 144 -34.68 25.16 -5.59
C LEU A 144 -35.99 24.57 -6.14
N SER A 145 -35.93 23.86 -7.25
CA SER A 145 -37.07 23.21 -7.89
C SER A 145 -36.62 21.93 -8.60
N PRO A 146 -37.43 20.86 -8.58
CA PRO A 146 -37.15 19.61 -9.29
C PRO A 146 -36.91 19.78 -10.81
N ASP A 147 -37.50 20.82 -11.42
CA ASP A 147 -37.40 21.11 -12.87
C ASP A 147 -36.11 21.87 -13.24
N ALA A 148 -35.40 22.41 -12.24
CA ALA A 148 -34.15 23.15 -12.43
C ALA A 148 -33.09 22.72 -11.39
N PRO A 149 -32.71 21.43 -11.37
CA PRO A 149 -31.70 20.93 -10.45
C PRO A 149 -30.31 21.43 -10.86
N VAL A 150 -29.39 21.50 -9.89
CA VAL A 150 -27.96 21.72 -10.18
C VAL A 150 -27.26 20.42 -10.54
N ALA A 151 -26.12 20.48 -11.22
CA ALA A 151 -25.43 19.31 -11.73
C ALA A 151 -24.50 18.64 -10.69
N THR A 152 -23.90 19.44 -9.80
CA THR A 152 -22.88 18.97 -8.85
C THR A 152 -23.36 19.03 -7.39
N LEU A 153 -22.85 18.11 -6.57
CA LEU A 153 -23.10 18.10 -5.13
C LEU A 153 -22.46 19.32 -4.47
N ALA A 154 -21.26 19.72 -4.93
CA ALA A 154 -20.61 20.93 -4.43
C ALA A 154 -21.51 22.16 -4.58
N ARG A 155 -22.17 22.33 -5.73
CA ARG A 155 -23.10 23.43 -5.97
C ARG A 155 -24.37 23.31 -5.12
N GLY A 156 -24.92 22.11 -5.00
CA GLY A 156 -26.11 21.86 -4.16
C GLY A 156 -25.88 22.21 -2.70
N ILE A 157 -24.75 21.78 -2.14
CA ILE A 157 -24.34 22.08 -0.76
C ILE A 157 -24.14 23.58 -0.57
N GLU A 158 -23.48 24.27 -1.51
CA GLU A 158 -23.28 25.72 -1.45
C GLU A 158 -24.62 26.47 -1.36
N ILE A 159 -25.60 26.08 -2.20
CA ILE A 159 -26.94 26.68 -2.19
C ILE A 159 -27.65 26.38 -0.86
N ALA A 160 -27.58 25.13 -0.39
CA ALA A 160 -28.22 24.70 0.86
C ALA A 160 -27.71 25.48 2.07
N GLN A 161 -26.39 25.75 2.13
CA GLN A 161 -25.76 26.57 3.18
C GLN A 161 -26.10 28.05 3.10
N GLY A 162 -26.70 28.51 1.99
CA GLY A 162 -27.21 29.88 1.86
C GLY A 162 -28.46 30.18 2.68
N PHE A 163 -29.06 29.15 3.30
CA PHE A 163 -30.26 29.26 4.12
C PHE A 163 -29.95 29.09 5.61
N ASP A 164 -30.82 29.63 6.47
CA ASP A 164 -30.75 29.51 7.93
C ASP A 164 -32.10 29.02 8.48
N PRO A 165 -32.22 27.75 8.93
CA PRO A 165 -31.17 26.72 8.91
C PRO A 165 -30.81 26.26 7.47
N PRO A 166 -29.66 25.57 7.29
CA PRO A 166 -29.32 24.96 6.00
C PRO A 166 -30.41 23.99 5.54
N ARG A 167 -30.64 23.94 4.23
CA ARG A 167 -31.64 23.05 3.62
C ARG A 167 -31.09 21.64 3.38
N ALA A 168 -31.97 20.66 3.24
CA ALA A 168 -31.61 19.34 2.77
C ALA A 168 -31.24 19.37 1.28
N VAL A 169 -30.34 18.48 0.87
CA VAL A 169 -29.97 18.26 -0.54
C VAL A 169 -30.51 16.91 -0.98
N LEU A 170 -31.44 16.92 -1.94
CA LEU A 170 -32.02 15.72 -2.54
C LEU A 170 -31.29 15.42 -3.84
N VAL A 171 -30.77 14.21 -3.94
CA VAL A 171 -29.82 13.82 -4.98
C VAL A 171 -30.40 12.71 -5.84
N ALA A 172 -30.56 13.01 -7.12
CA ALA A 172 -31.00 12.04 -8.09
C ALA A 172 -29.94 10.94 -8.33
N GLU A 173 -30.40 9.83 -8.89
CA GLU A 173 -29.56 8.75 -9.37
C GLU A 173 -28.51 9.26 -10.37
N GLY A 174 -27.36 8.58 -10.38
CA GLY A 174 -26.26 8.92 -11.25
C GLY A 174 -24.91 8.87 -10.55
N THR A 175 -23.86 9.16 -11.33
CA THR A 175 -22.48 9.17 -10.85
C THR A 175 -21.95 10.60 -10.79
N TYR A 176 -21.59 11.03 -9.58
CA TYR A 176 -21.03 12.33 -9.27
C TYR A 176 -19.52 12.20 -9.09
N VAL A 177 -18.76 12.52 -10.14
CA VAL A 177 -17.30 12.38 -10.18
C VAL A 177 -16.64 13.64 -9.59
N GLU A 178 -16.57 13.71 -8.27
CA GLU A 178 -16.05 14.87 -7.56
C GLU A 178 -15.51 14.50 -6.16
N THR A 179 -14.98 15.50 -5.45
CA THR A 179 -14.66 15.40 -4.03
C THR A 179 -15.66 16.26 -3.28
N VAL A 180 -16.41 15.68 -2.36
CA VAL A 180 -17.53 16.32 -1.69
C VAL A 180 -17.11 16.76 -0.30
N THR A 181 -17.30 18.03 0.02
CA THR A 181 -17.16 18.54 1.40
C THR A 181 -18.54 18.77 1.96
N VAL A 182 -18.89 18.02 3.00
CA VAL A 182 -20.18 18.09 3.69
C VAL A 182 -20.30 19.45 4.38
N GLY A 183 -21.40 20.15 4.11
CA GLY A 183 -21.74 21.37 4.81
C GLY A 183 -22.21 21.07 6.23
N ASN A 184 -21.72 21.81 7.22
CA ASN A 184 -22.21 21.69 8.59
C ASN A 184 -23.72 22.00 8.66
N GLY A 185 -24.52 21.05 9.15
CA GLY A 185 -25.98 21.16 9.19
C GLY A 185 -26.69 20.84 7.87
N THR A 186 -25.95 20.45 6.83
CA THR A 186 -26.52 20.14 5.50
C THR A 186 -26.64 18.63 5.33
N SER A 187 -27.85 18.11 5.51
CA SER A 187 -28.14 16.71 5.20
C SER A 187 -28.27 16.48 3.70
N MET A 188 -27.80 15.34 3.22
CA MET A 188 -27.88 14.91 1.82
C MET A 188 -28.54 13.54 1.73
N TYR A 189 -29.49 13.39 0.80
CA TYR A 189 -30.26 12.17 0.61
C TYR A 189 -30.17 11.74 -0.85
N GLY A 190 -29.54 10.60 -1.09
CA GLY A 190 -29.53 9.92 -2.38
C GLY A 190 -30.77 9.06 -2.60
N GLY A 191 -30.88 8.50 -3.80
CA GLY A 191 -31.94 7.55 -4.13
C GLY A 191 -33.11 8.12 -4.93
N TYR A 192 -33.02 9.33 -5.46
CA TYR A 192 -34.14 9.93 -6.20
C TYR A 192 -34.08 9.58 -7.69
N ASP A 193 -35.21 9.25 -8.32
CA ASP A 193 -35.27 9.10 -9.78
C ASP A 193 -35.06 10.48 -10.44
N ALA A 194 -34.22 10.54 -11.47
CA ALA A 194 -33.82 11.82 -12.07
C ALA A 194 -34.93 12.59 -12.81
N SER A 195 -36.08 11.97 -13.06
CA SER A 195 -37.21 12.59 -13.76
C SER A 195 -38.41 12.80 -12.85
N SER A 196 -38.78 11.78 -12.08
CA SER A 196 -39.97 11.75 -11.23
C SER A 196 -39.71 12.15 -9.78
N TRP A 197 -38.44 12.17 -9.35
CA TRP A 197 -38.04 12.41 -7.96
C TRP A 197 -38.70 11.48 -6.95
N THR A 198 -39.10 10.28 -7.40
CA THR A 198 -39.51 9.21 -6.50
C THR A 198 -38.28 8.60 -5.86
N ARG A 199 -38.33 8.34 -4.54
CA ARG A 199 -37.17 7.81 -3.82
C ARG A 199 -37.19 6.29 -3.76
N ASN A 200 -36.09 5.66 -4.16
CA ASN A 200 -35.86 4.23 -4.05
C ASN A 200 -34.36 3.92 -4.11
N LEU A 201 -33.76 3.55 -2.97
CA LEU A 201 -32.31 3.29 -2.90
C LEU A 201 -31.83 2.10 -3.75
N GLN A 202 -32.72 1.14 -4.07
CA GLN A 202 -32.36 -0.03 -4.87
C GLN A 202 -32.34 0.25 -6.36
N THR A 203 -33.25 1.08 -6.87
CA THR A 203 -33.36 1.33 -8.31
C THR A 203 -32.66 2.62 -8.73
N ASN A 204 -32.57 3.61 -7.85
CA ASN A 204 -32.16 4.98 -8.19
C ASN A 204 -30.83 5.33 -7.53
N THR A 205 -29.79 4.53 -7.76
CA THR A 205 -28.52 4.63 -7.02
C THR A 205 -27.79 5.96 -7.28
N SER A 206 -27.48 6.69 -6.21
CA SER A 206 -26.63 7.88 -6.24
C SER A 206 -25.19 7.50 -5.83
N THR A 207 -24.25 7.61 -6.78
CA THR A 207 -22.84 7.22 -6.58
C THR A 207 -21.93 8.44 -6.54
N ILE A 208 -21.09 8.57 -5.52
CA ILE A 208 -20.01 9.56 -5.45
C ILE A 208 -18.69 8.88 -5.79
N GLU A 209 -18.03 9.30 -6.87
CA GLU A 209 -16.75 8.76 -7.29
C GLU A 209 -15.63 9.78 -7.03
N GLY A 210 -14.73 9.41 -6.11
CA GLY A 210 -13.68 10.30 -5.63
C GLY A 210 -12.67 10.72 -6.69
N THR A 211 -12.47 12.03 -6.83
CA THR A 211 -11.40 12.57 -7.67
C THR A 211 -10.11 12.87 -6.91
N GLN A 212 -10.11 12.80 -5.58
CA GLN A 212 -8.94 13.05 -4.73
C GLN A 212 -8.79 11.94 -3.69
N ALA A 213 -7.77 12.06 -2.83
CA ALA A 213 -7.48 11.04 -1.81
C ALA A 213 -8.64 10.83 -0.84
N ARG A 214 -9.49 11.84 -0.61
CA ARG A 214 -10.70 11.75 0.21
C ARG A 214 -11.89 12.01 -0.67
N THR A 215 -12.84 11.08 -0.76
CA THR A 215 -14.05 11.25 -1.57
C THR A 215 -15.09 12.12 -0.86
N LEU A 216 -15.51 11.72 0.34
CA LEU A 216 -16.43 12.48 1.18
C LEU A 216 -15.68 13.03 2.41
N ILE A 217 -15.76 14.34 2.61
CA ILE A 217 -15.05 15.08 3.67
C ILE A 217 -16.10 15.68 4.60
N ALA A 218 -16.18 15.18 5.84
CA ALA A 218 -16.95 15.79 6.90
C ALA A 218 -15.99 16.40 7.94
N ASN A 219 -15.93 17.72 8.03
CA ASN A 219 -14.99 18.41 8.88
C ASN A 219 -15.69 19.53 9.66
N ASP A 220 -15.48 19.56 10.97
CA ASP A 220 -16.07 20.55 11.88
C ASP A 220 -17.62 20.53 11.85
N ILE A 221 -18.20 19.33 12.06
CA ILE A 221 -19.66 19.14 12.13
C ILE A 221 -20.15 19.36 13.57
N ASP A 222 -20.88 20.45 13.78
CA ASP A 222 -21.46 20.85 15.07
C ASP A 222 -22.99 21.02 15.04
N LEU A 223 -23.62 20.81 13.88
CA LEU A 223 -25.08 20.72 13.69
C LEU A 223 -25.48 19.33 13.18
N PRO A 224 -26.72 18.87 13.47
CA PRO A 224 -27.25 17.63 12.92
C PRO A 224 -27.09 17.58 11.40
N THR A 225 -26.42 16.53 10.91
CA THR A 225 -26.05 16.35 9.51
C THR A 225 -26.17 14.87 9.18
N GLU A 226 -26.93 14.54 8.16
CA GLU A 226 -27.21 13.16 7.75
C GLU A 226 -26.81 12.96 6.29
N ILE A 227 -26.06 11.89 6.03
CA ILE A 227 -25.72 11.47 4.67
C ILE A 227 -26.38 10.12 4.44
N ASP A 228 -27.38 10.08 3.58
CA ASP A 228 -28.23 8.92 3.39
C ASP A 228 -28.24 8.40 1.95
N GLY A 229 -28.14 7.08 1.77
CA GLY A 229 -28.49 6.43 0.50
C GLY A 229 -27.48 6.63 -0.63
N PHE A 230 -26.19 6.74 -0.30
CA PHE A 230 -25.11 6.88 -1.27
C PHE A 230 -24.23 5.63 -1.39
N THR A 231 -23.78 5.34 -2.61
CA THR A 231 -22.58 4.53 -2.83
C THR A 231 -21.37 5.48 -2.95
N ILE A 232 -20.41 5.38 -2.04
CA ILE A 232 -19.23 6.26 -1.98
C ILE A 232 -18.00 5.44 -2.38
N VAL A 233 -17.43 5.76 -3.53
CA VAL A 233 -16.28 5.06 -4.11
C VAL A 233 -15.01 5.89 -3.92
N ALA A 234 -14.04 5.33 -3.19
CA ALA A 234 -12.74 5.96 -3.04
C ALA A 234 -11.89 5.85 -4.31
N ARG A 235 -10.99 6.81 -4.50
CA ARG A 235 -10.07 6.82 -5.64
C ARG A 235 -9.03 5.71 -5.54
N ASP A 236 -8.73 5.06 -6.66
CA ASP A 236 -7.58 4.14 -6.78
C ASP A 236 -6.27 4.89 -7.08
N TYR A 237 -5.18 4.39 -6.51
CA TYR A 237 -3.81 4.79 -6.78
C TYR A 237 -2.96 3.57 -7.15
N VAL A 238 -2.03 3.74 -8.10
CA VAL A 238 -1.18 2.65 -8.64
C VAL A 238 0.25 2.69 -8.07
N GLY A 239 0.56 3.63 -7.17
CA GLY A 239 1.87 3.72 -6.52
C GLY A 239 2.08 5.01 -5.73
N GLY A 240 3.27 5.18 -5.19
CA GLY A 240 3.67 6.39 -4.46
C GLY A 240 3.27 6.39 -2.98
N GLY A 241 2.95 5.22 -2.41
CA GLY A 241 2.58 5.09 -1.00
C GLY A 241 1.33 5.90 -0.61
N GLN A 242 0.47 6.22 -1.58
CA GLN A 242 -0.66 7.13 -1.37
C GLN A 242 -1.82 6.42 -0.69
N SER A 243 -2.30 6.97 0.43
CA SER A 243 -3.54 6.52 1.07
C SER A 243 -4.77 7.06 0.34
N THR A 244 -5.86 6.30 0.40
CA THR A 244 -7.17 6.66 -0.14
C THR A 244 -8.26 6.45 0.91
N TYR A 245 -9.30 7.29 0.88
CA TYR A 245 -10.36 7.38 1.88
C TYR A 245 -11.70 7.55 1.18
N GLY A 246 -12.63 6.61 1.38
CA GLY A 246 -14.01 6.79 0.94
C GLY A 246 -14.69 7.91 1.74
N VAL A 247 -14.59 7.84 3.07
CA VAL A 247 -15.09 8.87 3.97
C VAL A 247 -13.99 9.29 4.94
N TRP A 248 -13.82 10.60 5.10
CA TRP A 248 -12.92 11.18 6.08
C TRP A 248 -13.70 12.13 7.00
N VAL A 249 -13.73 11.79 8.29
CA VAL A 249 -14.43 12.56 9.32
C VAL A 249 -13.43 13.15 10.31
N ARG A 250 -13.54 14.45 10.58
CA ARG A 250 -12.73 15.14 11.60
C ARG A 250 -13.56 16.16 12.36
N ASN A 251 -13.35 16.25 13.67
CA ASN A 251 -13.99 17.23 14.55
C ASN A 251 -15.54 17.25 14.44
N ALA A 252 -16.17 16.09 14.35
CA ALA A 252 -17.63 15.98 14.45
C ALA A 252 -18.05 15.80 15.92
N ILE A 253 -19.03 16.58 16.38
CA ILE A 253 -19.62 16.37 17.71
C ILE A 253 -20.38 15.04 17.71
N GLY A 254 -20.16 14.23 18.75
CA GLY A 254 -20.74 12.89 18.86
C GLY A 254 -22.27 12.92 18.76
N GLY A 255 -22.81 12.10 17.86
CA GLY A 255 -24.26 11.98 17.62
C GLY A 255 -24.86 13.01 16.69
N LEU A 256 -24.08 13.90 16.09
CA LEU A 256 -24.57 14.90 15.12
C LEU A 256 -24.36 14.52 13.66
N LEU A 257 -23.34 13.74 13.34
CA LEU A 257 -23.13 13.20 11.99
C LEU A 257 -23.64 11.76 11.92
N HIS A 258 -24.57 11.50 11.01
CA HIS A 258 -25.07 10.16 10.70
C HIS A 258 -24.78 9.82 9.24
N LEU A 259 -24.40 8.56 9.00
CA LEU A 259 -24.24 8.00 7.66
C LEU A 259 -25.15 6.78 7.61
N ASP A 260 -26.29 6.94 6.94
CA ASP A 260 -27.35 5.94 6.91
C ASP A 260 -27.50 5.38 5.50
N TYR A 261 -27.76 4.07 5.42
CA TYR A 261 -27.90 3.33 4.15
C TYR A 261 -26.80 3.60 3.10
N CYS A 262 -25.60 3.97 3.55
CA CYS A 262 -24.46 4.23 2.67
C CYS A 262 -23.62 2.97 2.45
N GLU A 263 -23.20 2.74 1.21
CA GLU A 263 -22.18 1.75 0.86
C GLU A 263 -20.84 2.46 0.62
N ILE A 264 -19.84 2.18 1.44
CA ILE A 264 -18.51 2.78 1.31
C ILE A 264 -17.56 1.76 0.68
N VAL A 265 -17.16 2.00 -0.56
CA VAL A 265 -16.21 1.17 -1.31
C VAL A 265 -14.83 1.81 -1.19
N GLY A 266 -13.94 1.14 -0.46
CA GLY A 266 -12.54 1.54 -0.38
C GLY A 266 -11.82 1.40 -1.71
N GLY A 267 -10.94 2.34 -2.01
CA GLY A 267 -10.07 2.29 -3.19
C GLY A 267 -8.78 1.53 -2.88
N THR A 268 -8.06 1.17 -3.93
CA THR A 268 -6.72 0.61 -3.87
C THR A 268 -5.73 1.72 -3.52
N ALA A 269 -5.12 1.65 -2.35
CA ALA A 269 -4.01 2.53 -1.99
C ALA A 269 -2.78 2.24 -2.87
N GLY A 270 -1.93 3.24 -3.09
CA GLY A 270 -0.74 3.07 -3.91
C GLY A 270 0.36 2.34 -3.14
N ASP A 271 0.97 1.33 -3.76
CA ASP A 271 2.09 0.59 -3.18
C ASP A 271 3.26 1.53 -2.81
N GLY A 272 3.93 1.19 -1.71
CA GLY A 272 5.23 1.77 -1.36
C GLY A 272 6.32 1.34 -2.33
N ALA A 273 7.47 2.01 -2.28
CA ALA A 273 8.65 1.53 -3.01
C ALA A 273 9.26 0.35 -2.25
N ASP A 274 9.59 -0.72 -2.97
CA ASP A 274 10.36 -1.83 -2.42
C ASP A 274 11.70 -1.34 -1.87
N GLY A 275 12.14 -1.92 -0.75
CA GLY A 275 13.50 -1.75 -0.27
C GLY A 275 14.51 -2.31 -1.27
N VAL A 276 15.75 -1.81 -1.23
CA VAL A 276 16.83 -2.37 -2.05
C VAL A 276 17.29 -3.69 -1.45
N ASP A 277 17.37 -4.74 -2.27
CA ASP A 277 17.94 -6.01 -1.86
C ASP A 277 19.38 -5.83 -1.35
N GLY A 278 19.69 -6.49 -0.23
CA GLY A 278 21.06 -6.56 0.27
C GLY A 278 21.98 -7.30 -0.72
N ALA A 279 23.21 -6.83 -0.88
CA ALA A 279 24.19 -7.53 -1.69
C ALA A 279 24.58 -8.88 -1.04
N PRO A 280 24.75 -9.96 -1.83
CA PRO A 280 25.35 -11.19 -1.33
C PRO A 280 26.74 -10.92 -0.74
N GLY A 281 27.08 -11.61 0.36
CA GLY A 281 28.43 -11.58 0.90
C GLY A 281 29.45 -12.20 -0.07
N PRO A 282 30.73 -11.80 -0.01
CA PRO A 282 31.78 -12.45 -0.81
C PRO A 282 31.99 -13.91 -0.37
N ASN A 283 32.42 -14.75 -1.30
CA ASN A 283 32.86 -16.11 -0.97
C ASN A 283 34.13 -16.08 -0.11
N GLY A 284 34.29 -17.10 0.74
CA GLY A 284 35.58 -17.37 1.39
C GLY A 284 36.66 -17.74 0.36
N GLY A 285 37.92 -17.48 0.70
CA GLY A 285 39.06 -17.90 -0.10
C GLY A 285 39.37 -19.38 0.07
N ASP A 286 40.00 -19.98 -0.93
CA ASP A 286 40.40 -21.39 -0.87
C ASP A 286 41.55 -21.62 0.13
N GLY A 287 41.55 -22.79 0.78
CA GLY A 287 42.70 -23.27 1.55
C GLY A 287 43.91 -23.58 0.67
N MET A 288 45.11 -23.40 1.22
CA MET A 288 46.36 -23.68 0.52
C MET A 288 46.74 -25.17 0.63
N PRO A 289 47.37 -25.76 -0.39
CA PRO A 289 47.93 -27.10 -0.29
C PRO A 289 49.06 -27.15 0.75
N ALA A 290 49.32 -28.33 1.32
CA ALA A 290 50.52 -28.58 2.11
C ALA A 290 51.77 -28.62 1.23
N ASP A 291 52.93 -28.30 1.82
CA ASP A 291 54.24 -28.45 1.19
C ASP A 291 55.15 -29.32 2.06
N GLN A 292 55.38 -30.55 1.61
CA GLN A 292 56.10 -31.58 2.37
C GLN A 292 55.48 -31.77 3.76
N GLY A 293 56.20 -31.49 4.85
CA GLY A 293 55.65 -31.53 6.21
C GLY A 293 54.94 -30.26 6.67
N THR A 294 55.03 -29.16 5.92
CA THR A 294 54.42 -27.88 6.32
C THR A 294 52.91 -27.91 6.06
N PRO A 295 52.07 -27.64 7.08
CA PRO A 295 50.62 -27.64 6.88
C PRO A 295 50.20 -26.54 5.91
N GLY A 296 49.18 -26.84 5.10
CA GLY A 296 48.52 -25.83 4.28
C GLY A 296 47.87 -24.76 5.14
N ALA A 297 48.04 -23.49 4.77
CA ALA A 297 47.32 -22.39 5.41
C ALA A 297 45.82 -22.48 5.09
N GLY A 298 44.96 -22.13 6.05
CA GLY A 298 43.53 -22.04 5.81
C GLY A 298 43.17 -20.88 4.89
N GLY A 299 42.02 -20.99 4.22
CA GLY A 299 41.47 -19.96 3.36
C GLY A 299 41.18 -18.67 4.12
N ALA A 300 41.44 -17.53 3.49
CA ALA A 300 41.15 -16.22 4.08
C ALA A 300 39.76 -15.74 3.64
N SER A 301 39.04 -15.10 4.54
CA SER A 301 37.81 -14.37 4.22
C SER A 301 37.93 -12.90 4.60
N MET A 302 37.27 -12.03 3.82
CA MET A 302 37.22 -10.59 4.10
C MET A 302 36.55 -10.29 5.46
N CYS A 303 35.67 -11.17 5.94
CA CYS A 303 35.01 -11.05 7.24
C CYS A 303 35.73 -11.77 8.39
N GLY A 304 36.97 -12.24 8.18
CA GLY A 304 37.79 -12.85 9.24
C GLY A 304 37.49 -14.31 9.54
N ALA A 305 36.42 -14.89 8.97
CA ALA A 305 36.19 -16.32 9.02
C ALA A 305 37.25 -17.07 8.19
N THR A 306 38.28 -17.58 8.85
CA THR A 306 39.37 -18.32 8.21
C THR A 306 39.10 -19.83 8.21
N GLY A 307 39.57 -20.50 7.17
CA GLY A 307 39.67 -21.95 7.17
C GLY A 307 40.71 -22.44 8.18
N GLY A 308 40.58 -23.69 8.60
CA GLY A 308 41.54 -24.34 9.50
C GLY A 308 42.85 -24.64 8.77
N THR A 309 43.98 -24.46 9.45
CA THR A 309 45.27 -24.94 8.91
C THR A 309 45.26 -26.46 8.82
N GLY A 310 45.97 -27.02 7.85
CA GLY A 310 46.20 -28.45 7.82
C GLY A 310 47.04 -28.96 9.00
N GLY A 311 47.13 -30.28 9.13
CA GLY A 311 48.00 -30.95 10.10
C GLY A 311 49.46 -30.87 9.68
N HIS A 312 50.36 -30.64 10.64
CA HIS A 312 51.80 -30.73 10.40
C HIS A 312 52.20 -32.19 10.18
N GLY A 313 53.04 -32.43 9.17
CA GLY A 313 53.70 -33.72 8.99
C GLY A 313 54.96 -33.75 9.84
N ASP A 314 54.97 -34.59 10.88
CA ASP A 314 56.13 -34.74 11.75
C ASP A 314 57.18 -35.70 11.15
N VAL A 315 58.42 -35.56 11.64
CA VAL A 315 59.54 -36.43 11.26
C VAL A 315 59.67 -37.53 12.31
N CYS A 316 59.63 -38.77 11.85
CA CYS A 316 59.96 -39.99 12.59
C CYS A 316 61.23 -39.83 13.47
N PRO A 317 61.34 -40.43 14.69
CA PRO A 317 60.58 -41.60 15.16
C PRO A 317 59.66 -41.43 16.37
N SER A 318 59.28 -40.21 16.75
CA SER A 318 58.52 -40.05 18.00
C SER A 318 57.02 -39.80 17.87
N GLU A 319 56.49 -39.31 16.73
CA GLU A 319 55.09 -38.83 16.68
C GLU A 319 54.38 -39.17 15.34
N ASN A 320 53.08 -39.46 15.42
CA ASN A 320 52.17 -39.48 14.27
C ASN A 320 52.05 -38.06 13.70
N GLY A 321 51.59 -37.90 12.46
CA GLY A 321 51.23 -36.57 11.95
C GLY A 321 50.19 -35.88 12.85
N LEU A 322 50.10 -34.55 12.79
CA LEU A 322 49.11 -33.80 13.58
C LEU A 322 47.74 -33.76 12.89
N PRO A 323 46.63 -33.66 13.66
CA PRO A 323 45.33 -33.34 13.09
C PRO A 323 45.33 -31.92 12.52
N GLY A 324 44.43 -31.66 11.58
CA GLY A 324 44.15 -30.30 11.12
C GLY A 324 43.52 -29.45 12.22
N SER A 325 43.63 -28.13 12.10
CA SER A 325 42.92 -27.19 12.96
C SER A 325 41.48 -27.01 12.49
N ALA A 326 40.60 -26.64 13.42
CA ALA A 326 39.25 -26.23 13.05
C ALA A 326 39.25 -24.87 12.33
N GLY A 327 38.34 -24.70 11.39
CA GLY A 327 38.08 -23.41 10.73
C GLY A 327 37.02 -22.61 11.47
N GLY A 328 37.17 -21.28 11.45
CA GLY A 328 36.27 -20.32 12.05
C GLY A 328 36.91 -19.50 13.16
N ASP A 329 37.07 -18.20 12.91
CA ASP A 329 37.33 -17.17 13.93
C ASP A 329 36.18 -16.14 13.81
N PRO A 330 35.37 -15.90 14.86
CA PRO A 330 35.51 -16.36 16.25
C PRO A 330 34.82 -17.68 16.61
N THR A 331 33.99 -18.26 15.74
CA THR A 331 33.28 -19.53 16.02
C THR A 331 33.82 -20.66 15.17
N ALA A 332 34.52 -21.61 15.77
CA ALA A 332 34.98 -22.82 15.10
C ALA A 332 33.79 -23.69 14.66
N VAL A 333 33.59 -23.86 13.36
CA VAL A 333 32.42 -24.58 12.79
C VAL A 333 32.81 -25.72 11.85
N GLY A 334 34.03 -25.72 11.30
CA GLY A 334 34.59 -26.85 10.56
C GLY A 334 35.66 -27.56 11.38
N ALA A 335 35.38 -28.76 11.93
CA ALA A 335 36.37 -29.54 12.66
C ALA A 335 37.55 -29.95 11.76
N GLY A 336 38.77 -29.92 12.30
CA GLY A 336 39.95 -30.39 11.59
C GLY A 336 39.96 -31.92 11.39
N GLY A 337 40.61 -32.37 10.33
CA GLY A 337 40.75 -33.78 10.00
C GLY A 337 41.67 -34.52 10.97
N SER A 338 41.36 -35.78 11.27
CA SER A 338 42.19 -36.62 12.13
C SER A 338 43.56 -36.89 11.50
N ALA A 339 44.59 -37.00 12.34
CA ALA A 339 45.90 -37.46 11.93
C ALA A 339 45.89 -38.87 11.33
N GLY A 340 46.76 -39.11 10.35
CA GLY A 340 47.14 -40.45 9.93
C GLY A 340 48.02 -41.14 10.99
N SER A 341 47.89 -42.45 11.12
CA SER A 341 48.72 -43.26 12.02
C SER A 341 50.02 -43.65 11.32
N SER A 342 51.14 -43.40 11.98
CA SER A 342 52.45 -43.89 11.56
C SER A 342 52.69 -45.30 12.11
N ASN A 343 53.39 -46.12 11.34
CA ASN A 343 53.85 -47.42 11.79
C ASN A 343 55.38 -47.38 11.92
N CYS A 344 55.90 -47.62 13.12
CA CYS A 344 57.32 -47.44 13.43
C CYS A 344 57.92 -48.63 14.21
N ASP A 345 57.18 -49.73 14.34
CA ASP A 345 57.53 -50.85 15.21
C ASP A 345 58.06 -52.08 14.45
N GLY A 346 59.37 -52.09 14.22
CA GLY A 346 60.16 -53.30 14.00
C GLY A 346 60.54 -53.62 12.54
N CYS A 347 61.68 -54.30 12.35
CA CYS A 347 62.12 -54.71 11.01
C CYS A 347 61.23 -55.81 10.43
N PHE A 348 60.93 -55.71 9.13
CA PHE A 348 60.23 -56.72 8.32
C PHE A 348 58.72 -56.85 8.59
N ASP A 349 58.04 -55.80 9.03
CA ASP A 349 56.58 -55.78 9.15
C ASP A 349 55.92 -55.48 7.79
N GLY A 350 56.22 -56.29 6.76
CA GLY A 350 55.84 -56.03 5.37
C GLY A 350 54.34 -56.02 5.05
N ALA A 351 53.49 -55.23 5.72
CA ALA A 351 52.05 -55.23 5.48
C ALA A 351 51.21 -54.02 5.95
N SER A 352 51.73 -52.87 6.41
CA SER A 352 50.82 -51.74 6.69
C SER A 352 51.47 -50.37 6.45
N PRO A 353 51.32 -49.80 5.23
CA PRO A 353 51.69 -48.40 5.01
C PRO A 353 50.93 -47.50 6.00
N GLY A 354 51.57 -46.41 6.44
CA GLY A 354 50.94 -45.40 7.29
C GLY A 354 49.57 -44.97 6.75
N SER A 355 48.62 -44.71 7.64
CA SER A 355 47.25 -44.38 7.22
C SER A 355 47.18 -42.95 6.70
N LEU A 356 46.29 -42.69 5.73
CA LEU A 356 46.02 -41.33 5.30
C LEU A 356 45.41 -40.50 6.44
N GLY A 357 45.70 -39.19 6.44
CA GLY A 357 45.00 -38.23 7.28
C GLY A 357 43.55 -38.06 6.82
N GLY A 358 42.67 -37.75 7.76
CA GLY A 358 41.26 -37.44 7.48
C GLY A 358 41.11 -36.07 6.82
N SER A 359 40.08 -35.92 5.98
CA SER A 359 39.64 -34.61 5.50
C SER A 359 39.09 -33.77 6.65
N GLY A 360 39.31 -32.45 6.62
CA GLY A 360 38.59 -31.53 7.49
C GLY A 360 37.09 -31.48 7.16
N ALA A 361 36.28 -31.09 8.12
CA ALA A 361 34.85 -30.90 7.93
C ALA A 361 34.56 -29.59 7.18
N VAL A 362 33.51 -29.60 6.37
CA VAL A 362 33.01 -28.40 5.68
C VAL A 362 32.60 -27.35 6.72
N GLY A 363 32.81 -26.06 6.41
CA GLY A 363 32.34 -24.95 7.21
C GLY A 363 30.81 -24.83 7.25
N SER A 364 30.30 -23.85 7.98
CA SER A 364 28.85 -23.58 8.05
C SER A 364 28.46 -22.39 7.20
N ASN A 365 27.32 -22.47 6.53
CA ASN A 365 26.72 -21.32 5.85
C ASN A 365 26.40 -20.19 6.85
N GLY A 366 26.43 -18.95 6.37
CA GLY A 366 25.96 -17.80 7.13
C GLY A 366 24.45 -17.84 7.36
N MET A 367 23.97 -17.12 8.37
CA MET A 367 22.54 -16.93 8.59
C MET A 367 22.07 -15.73 7.77
N ALA A 368 20.92 -15.86 7.10
CA ALA A 368 20.28 -14.74 6.43
C ALA A 368 19.91 -13.64 7.43
N GLY A 369 19.85 -12.40 6.94
CA GLY A 369 19.32 -11.27 7.70
C GLY A 369 17.82 -11.42 7.98
N THR A 370 17.30 -10.61 8.89
CA THR A 370 15.84 -10.52 9.09
C THR A 370 15.27 -9.47 8.16
N ALA A 371 14.11 -9.73 7.57
CA ALA A 371 13.35 -8.71 6.87
C ALA A 371 13.00 -7.54 7.82
N GLY A 372 12.70 -6.38 7.24
CA GLY A 372 12.12 -5.27 7.97
C GLY A 372 10.77 -5.64 8.58
N SER A 373 10.36 -4.92 9.62
CA SER A 373 9.01 -5.03 10.16
C SER A 373 8.05 -4.11 9.41
N ASP A 374 6.86 -4.63 9.12
CA ASP A 374 5.72 -3.82 8.69
C ASP A 374 5.03 -3.25 9.93
N ASP A 375 4.95 -1.92 10.00
CA ASP A 375 4.20 -1.21 11.02
C ASP A 375 2.82 -0.82 10.43
N ASP A 376 1.74 -0.99 11.21
CA ASP A 376 0.34 -0.74 10.78
C ASP A 376 0.00 0.76 10.53
N GLY A 377 1.00 1.65 10.55
CA GLY A 377 0.80 3.09 10.38
C GLY A 377 0.26 3.80 11.63
N SER A 378 -0.04 5.09 11.49
CA SER A 378 -0.61 5.91 12.56
C SER A 378 -1.41 7.10 12.02
N PHE A 379 -2.31 7.66 12.83
CA PHE A 379 -2.97 8.91 12.49
C PHE A 379 -2.02 10.10 12.73
N GLY A 380 -1.73 10.85 11.68
CA GLY A 380 -0.98 12.10 11.78
C GLY A 380 -1.78 13.20 12.47
N VAL A 381 -1.10 14.31 12.79
CA VAL A 381 -1.69 15.51 13.44
C VAL A 381 -2.87 16.12 12.66
N MET A 382 -2.97 15.86 11.36
CA MET A 382 -4.09 16.29 10.53
C MET A 382 -5.27 15.31 10.49
N GLY A 383 -5.23 14.23 11.28
CA GLY A 383 -6.27 13.19 11.29
C GLY A 383 -6.28 12.32 10.03
N LEU A 384 -5.20 12.35 9.25
CA LEU A 384 -5.00 11.42 8.13
C LEU A 384 -4.25 10.20 8.64
N TRP A 385 -4.70 9.01 8.26
CA TRP A 385 -3.93 7.80 8.45
C TRP A 385 -2.69 7.84 7.55
N GLN A 386 -1.55 7.50 8.10
CA GLN A 386 -0.29 7.41 7.38
C GLN A 386 0.22 5.99 7.52
N ALA A 387 0.39 5.32 6.38
CA ALA A 387 1.11 4.05 6.35
C ALA A 387 2.50 4.27 6.96
N ALA A 388 2.97 3.30 7.75
CA ALA A 388 4.32 3.38 8.24
C ALA A 388 5.31 3.10 7.09
N THR A 389 6.51 3.65 7.22
CA THR A 389 7.64 3.16 6.43
C THR A 389 8.12 1.88 7.10
N GLY A 390 8.25 0.79 6.33
CA GLY A 390 8.83 -0.44 6.83
C GLY A 390 10.22 -0.20 7.43
N SER A 391 10.59 -0.95 8.46
CA SER A 391 11.93 -0.80 9.05
C SER A 391 13.01 -1.33 8.10
N ASP A 392 14.25 -0.88 8.28
CA ASP A 392 15.37 -1.50 7.61
C ASP A 392 15.46 -3.00 7.99
N ALA A 393 15.83 -3.82 7.01
CA ALA A 393 16.21 -5.21 7.26
C ALA A 393 17.52 -5.26 8.07
N SER A 394 17.72 -6.33 8.85
CA SER A 394 19.01 -6.55 9.50
C SER A 394 19.97 -7.31 8.58
N PHE A 395 21.27 -7.04 8.69
CA PHE A 395 22.27 -7.82 7.97
C PHE A 395 22.28 -9.27 8.43
N GLY A 396 22.55 -10.18 7.50
CA GLY A 396 22.86 -11.57 7.84
C GLY A 396 24.21 -11.70 8.54
N PHE A 397 24.44 -12.84 9.17
CA PHE A 397 25.74 -13.20 9.73
C PHE A 397 26.55 -13.97 8.70
N ASN A 398 27.87 -13.75 8.67
CA ASN A 398 28.77 -14.53 7.83
C ASN A 398 28.75 -16.02 8.20
N GLY A 399 29.08 -16.87 7.22
CA GLY A 399 29.41 -18.27 7.48
C GLY A 399 30.76 -18.41 8.18
N GLY A 400 31.10 -19.64 8.59
CA GLY A 400 32.41 -19.95 9.16
C GLY A 400 33.18 -20.94 8.29
N GLY A 401 34.52 -20.88 8.38
CA GLY A 401 35.43 -21.66 7.54
C GLY A 401 35.45 -23.16 7.86
N GLY A 402 35.80 -23.96 6.86
CA GLY A 402 36.01 -25.41 6.97
C GLY A 402 37.32 -25.75 7.69
N GLY A 403 37.40 -26.95 8.25
CA GLY A 403 38.61 -27.45 8.93
C GLY A 403 39.71 -27.86 7.95
N GLY A 404 40.96 -27.78 8.38
CA GLY A 404 42.09 -28.31 7.60
C GLY A 404 42.15 -29.83 7.65
N GLY A 405 42.72 -30.47 6.63
CA GLY A 405 42.98 -31.91 6.62
C GLY A 405 44.06 -32.31 7.63
N GLY A 406 43.99 -33.54 8.15
CA GLY A 406 45.07 -34.11 8.96
C GLY A 406 46.27 -34.49 8.10
N ALA A 407 47.46 -34.50 8.69
CA ALA A 407 48.65 -35.01 8.02
C ALA A 407 48.55 -36.53 7.80
N GLY A 408 49.21 -37.04 6.75
CA GLY A 408 49.34 -38.48 6.54
C GLY A 408 50.23 -39.14 7.60
N GLY A 409 50.05 -40.44 7.80
CA GLY A 409 51.03 -41.27 8.50
C GLY A 409 52.16 -41.69 7.54
N PHE A 410 53.29 -42.10 8.10
CA PHE A 410 54.41 -42.66 7.33
C PHE A 410 54.79 -44.04 7.89
N ASP A 411 55.62 -44.76 7.14
CA ASP A 411 56.18 -46.05 7.52
C ASP A 411 57.71 -45.98 7.39
N SER A 412 58.46 -46.41 8.42
CA SER A 412 59.92 -46.37 8.38
C SER A 412 60.58 -47.51 9.16
N ASP A 413 61.50 -48.21 8.49
CA ASP A 413 62.34 -49.26 9.08
C ASP A 413 63.60 -48.69 9.77
N PRO A 414 64.03 -49.22 10.93
CA PRO A 414 65.25 -48.78 11.58
C PRO A 414 66.52 -49.16 10.79
N PHE A 415 67.51 -48.25 10.80
CA PHE A 415 68.81 -48.27 10.06
C PHE A 415 69.68 -49.55 10.18
N GLY A 416 69.30 -50.54 10.97
CA GLY A 416 69.99 -51.84 11.07
C GLY A 416 69.54 -52.88 10.04
N CYS A 417 68.55 -52.55 9.21
CA CYS A 417 67.93 -53.44 8.23
C CYS A 417 68.20 -52.92 6.81
N GLU A 418 69.47 -53.02 6.38
CA GLU A 418 69.96 -52.46 5.11
C GLU A 418 69.72 -53.42 3.93
N ILE A 419 68.75 -53.08 3.07
CA ILE A 419 69.01 -52.89 1.62
C ILE A 419 68.22 -51.64 1.22
N ASP A 420 68.96 -50.62 0.77
CA ASP A 420 68.54 -49.29 0.26
C ASP A 420 68.22 -48.19 1.29
N GLY A 421 69.27 -47.43 1.61
CA GLY A 421 69.26 -46.22 2.40
C GLY A 421 68.60 -45.02 1.72
N SER A 422 67.28 -45.00 1.70
CA SER A 422 66.54 -43.74 1.68
C SER A 422 65.87 -43.55 3.03
N SER A 423 66.29 -42.53 3.79
CA SER A 423 65.40 -41.86 4.73
C SER A 423 64.10 -41.58 3.99
N GLY A 424 63.06 -42.36 4.29
CA GLY A 424 61.75 -42.23 3.65
C GLY A 424 61.28 -40.78 3.75
N PRO A 425 60.66 -40.21 2.70
CA PRO A 425 60.17 -38.85 2.75
C PRO A 425 59.22 -38.69 3.94
N CYS A 426 59.35 -37.58 4.69
CA CYS A 426 58.47 -37.23 5.79
C CYS A 426 57.00 -37.34 5.34
N SER A 427 56.08 -37.65 6.27
CA SER A 427 54.65 -37.61 5.98
C SER A 427 54.25 -36.26 5.39
N GLY A 428 53.43 -36.29 4.34
CA GLY A 428 52.82 -35.09 3.78
C GLY A 428 51.89 -34.41 4.80
N GLY A 429 52.03 -33.11 4.97
CA GLY A 429 51.12 -32.28 5.75
C GLY A 429 49.71 -32.28 5.14
N GLY A 430 48.73 -31.90 5.96
CA GLY A 430 47.35 -31.75 5.50
C GLY A 430 47.13 -30.42 4.75
N GLY A 431 46.21 -30.42 3.78
CA GLY A 431 45.77 -29.18 3.13
C GLY A 431 44.94 -28.30 4.06
N GLY A 432 44.94 -26.99 3.84
CA GLY A 432 44.09 -26.06 4.58
C GLY A 432 42.60 -26.20 4.21
N GLY A 433 41.72 -25.85 5.14
CA GLY A 433 40.28 -25.73 4.91
C GLY A 433 39.93 -24.43 4.20
N ALA A 434 38.77 -24.41 3.52
CA ALA A 434 38.19 -23.22 2.87
C ALA A 434 37.08 -22.62 3.73
#